data_AF-A0A1F8PUX3-F1
#
_entry.id   AF-A0A1F8PUX3-F1
#
_cell.length_a   1.000
_cell.length_b   1.000
_cell.length_c   1.000
_cell.angle_alpha   90.00
_cell.angle_beta   90.00
_cell.angle_gamma   90.00
#
_symmetry.space_group_name_H-M   'P 1'
#
loop_
_entity.id
_entity.type
_entity.pdbx_description
1 polymer ?
#
loop_
_entity_poly.entity_id
_entity_poly.type
_entity_poly.pdbx_seq_one_letter_code
_entity_poly.pdbx_strand_id
1 'polypeptide(L)' 'MIDIAAKPEIAALDYEEAYQQLESVIKSLEAGDQALETALELYERGQMLIQRCMSLLDTAELRVKQISENGLVDFKEME' A
#
# COMPACT_ATOMS: atom_id res chain seq x y z
N MET A 1 -3.56 -9.39 -13.03
CA MET A 1 -2.94 -8.23 -12.37
C MET A 1 -4.03 -7.19 -12.27
N ILE A 2 -4.44 -6.79 -11.06
CA ILE A 2 -5.46 -5.75 -10.90
C ILE A 2 -4.82 -4.41 -11.25
N ASP A 3 -5.47 -3.63 -12.10
CA ASP A 3 -4.92 -2.36 -12.59
C ASP A 3 -5.35 -1.20 -11.67
N ILE A 4 -4.40 -0.66 -10.90
CA ILE A 4 -4.62 0.52 -10.05
C ILE A 4 -4.90 1.77 -10.88
N ALA A 5 -4.42 1.86 -12.12
CA ALA A 5 -4.68 3.04 -12.97
C ALA A 5 -6.17 3.18 -13.31
N ALA A 6 -6.95 2.11 -13.18
CA ALA A 6 -8.41 2.13 -13.32
C ALA A 6 -9.15 2.70 -12.09
N LYS A 7 -8.44 2.97 -10.98
CA LYS A 7 -8.98 3.46 -9.70
C LYS A 7 -8.20 4.69 -9.21
N PRO A 8 -8.44 5.88 -9.81
CA PRO A 8 -7.68 7.09 -9.53
C PRO A 8 -7.76 7.52 -8.06
N GLU A 9 -8.83 7.16 -7.35
CA GLU A 9 -9.01 7.44 -5.93
C GLU A 9 -8.04 6.69 -5.03
N ILE A 10 -7.56 5.50 -5.44
CA ILE A 10 -6.55 4.73 -4.71
C ILE A 10 -5.14 5.20 -5.11
N ALA A 11 -4.95 5.50 -6.40
CA ALA A 11 -3.67 5.99 -6.91
C ALA A 11 -3.25 7.34 -6.30
N ALA A 12 -4.21 8.14 -5.84
CA ALA A 12 -3.95 9.45 -5.22
C ALA A 12 -3.57 9.39 -3.73
N LEU A 13 -3.80 8.27 -3.05
CA LEU A 13 -3.58 8.16 -1.59
C LEU A 13 -2.09 8.23 -1.23
N ASP A 14 -1.77 8.87 -0.12
CA ASP A 14 -0.47 8.70 0.54
C ASP A 14 -0.38 7.34 1.28
N TYR A 15 0.74 7.11 1.97
CA TYR A 15 0.99 5.81 2.61
C TYR A 15 0.06 5.60 3.80
N GLU A 16 -0.06 6.59 4.68
CA GLU A 16 -0.89 6.55 5.86
C GLU A 16 -2.37 6.36 5.48
N GLU A 17 -2.86 7.08 4.48
CA GLU A 17 -4.23 6.95 3.98
C GLU A 17 -4.50 5.57 3.37
N ALA A 18 -3.60 5.07 2.52
CA ALA A 18 -3.73 3.74 1.91
C ALA A 18 -3.70 2.63 2.97
N TYR A 19 -2.81 2.75 3.95
CA TYR A 19 -2.67 1.80 5.05
C TYR A 19 -3.91 1.78 5.94
N GLN A 20 -4.43 2.94 6.35
CA GLN A 20 -5.66 3.01 7.16
C GLN A 20 -6.87 2.40 6.44
N GLN A 21 -7.01 2.66 5.14
CA GLN A 21 -8.08 2.05 4.36
C GLN A 21 -7.91 0.53 4.23
N LEU A 22 -6.67 0.04 4.11
CA LEU A 22 -6.38 -1.40 4.07
C LEU A 22 -6.77 -2.06 5.39
N GLU A 23 -6.41 -1.47 6.53
CA GLU A 23 -6.83 -1.96 7.85
C GLU A 23 -8.35 -2.01 7.98
N SER A 24 -9.05 -1.00 7.47
CA SER A 24 -10.52 -1.00 7.46
C SER A 24 -11.08 -2.15 6.61
N VAL A 25 -10.52 -2.39 5.42
CA VAL A 25 -10.93 -3.50 4.55
C VAL A 25 -10.70 -4.84 5.24
N ILE A 26 -9.54 -5.04 5.86
CA ILE A 26 -9.22 -6.27 6.61
C ILE A 26 -10.22 -6.49 7.73
N LYS A 27 -10.49 -5.46 8.55
CA LYS A 27 -11.48 -5.55 9.64
C LYS A 27 -12.87 -5.95 9.13
N SER A 28 -13.29 -5.41 7.98
CA SER A 28 -14.59 -5.77 7.38
C SER A 28 -14.61 -7.21 6.86
N LEU A 29 -13.52 -7.69 6.28
CA LEU A 29 -13.40 -9.10 5.83
C LEU A 29 -13.38 -10.07 7.02
N GLU A 30 -12.68 -9.72 8.10
CA GLU A 30 -12.59 -10.53 9.32
C GLU A 30 -13.92 -10.62 10.09
N ALA A 31 -14.78 -9.61 9.99
CA ALA A 31 -16.12 -9.64 10.60
C ALA A 31 -16.99 -10.77 10.03
N GLY A 32 -16.81 -11.12 8.75
CA GLY A 32 -17.41 -12.31 8.13
C GLY A 32 -18.94 -12.28 7.96
N ASP A 33 -19.59 -11.12 8.14
CA ASP A 33 -21.04 -10.93 8.06
C ASP A 33 -21.52 -10.40 6.69
N GLN A 34 -20.62 -10.35 5.71
CA GLN A 34 -20.87 -9.71 4.42
C GLN A 34 -21.33 -10.69 3.34
N ALA A 35 -22.12 -10.20 2.39
CA ALA A 35 -22.49 -10.99 1.20
C ALA A 35 -21.25 -11.31 0.35
N LEU A 36 -21.28 -12.42 -0.39
CA LEU A 36 -20.15 -12.88 -1.21
C LEU A 36 -19.66 -11.80 -2.20
N GLU A 37 -20.58 -11.10 -2.85
CA GLU A 37 -20.24 -10.04 -3.80
C GLU A 37 -19.48 -8.89 -3.11
N THR A 38 -19.94 -8.45 -1.95
CA THR A 38 -19.24 -7.44 -1.14
C THR A 38 -17.88 -7.92 -0.65
N ALA A 39 -17.76 -9.19 -0.26
CA ALA A 39 -16.48 -9.77 0.15
C ALA A 39 -15.45 -9.79 -1.00
N LEU A 40 -15.91 -10.04 -2.24
CA LEU A 40 -15.08 -9.98 -3.43
C LEU A 40 -14.63 -8.54 -3.73
N GLU A 41 -15.53 -7.56 -3.65
CA GLU A 41 -15.20 -6.14 -3.83
C GLU A 41 -14.18 -5.65 -2.80
N LEU A 42 -14.36 -6.03 -1.53
CA LEU A 42 -13.42 -5.72 -0.46
C LEU A 42 -12.05 -6.37 -0.71
N TYR A 43 -12.03 -7.63 -1.15
CA TYR A 43 -10.78 -8.31 -1.49
C TYR A 43 -10.03 -7.61 -2.63
N GLU A 44 -10.72 -7.27 -3.71
CA GLU A 44 -10.13 -6.52 -4.84
C GLU A 44 -9.60 -5.15 -4.40
N ARG A 45 -10.38 -4.41 -3.59
CA ARG A 45 -9.93 -3.14 -3.02
C ARG A 45 -8.69 -3.33 -2.14
N GLY A 46 -8.67 -4.36 -1.30
CA GLY A 46 -7.53 -4.68 -0.45
C GLY A 46 -6.26 -4.93 -1.26
N GLN A 47 -6.35 -5.68 -2.35
CA GLN A 47 -5.21 -5.94 -3.25
C GLN A 47 -4.67 -4.67 -3.90
N MET A 48 -5.56 -3.75 -4.32
CA MET A 48 -5.15 -2.45 -4.86
C MET A 48 -4.46 -1.59 -3.79
N LEU A 49 -4.95 -1.59 -2.55
CA LEU A 49 -4.33 -0.85 -1.45
C LEU A 49 -2.95 -1.40 -1.09
N ILE A 50 -2.78 -2.73 -1.05
CA ILE A 50 -1.47 -3.38 -0.84
C ILE A 50 -0.47 -2.94 -1.91
N GLN A 51 -0.85 -3.03 -3.18
CA GLN A 51 0.00 -2.61 -4.29
C GLN A 51 0.36 -1.11 -4.23
N ARG A 52 -0.57 -0.23 -3.80
CA ARG A 52 -0.28 1.19 -3.58
C ARG A 52 0.74 1.39 -2.46
N CYS A 53 0.57 0.73 -1.31
CA CYS A 53 1.51 0.80 -0.20
C CYS A 53 2.92 0.35 -0.62
N MET A 54 3.02 -0.78 -1.34
CA MET A 54 4.30 -1.29 -1.85
C MET A 54 4.98 -0.28 -2.77
N SER A 55 4.24 0.29 -3.74
CA SER A 55 4.80 1.29 -4.66
C SER A 55 5.32 2.55 -3.94
N LEU A 56 4.65 2.98 -2.87
CA LEU A 56 5.10 4.10 -2.05
C LEU A 56 6.36 3.76 -1.25
N LEU A 57 6.43 2.56 -0.68
CA LEU A 57 7.61 2.07 0.03
C LEU A 57 8.82 1.91 -0.91
N ASP A 58 8.62 1.36 -2.10
CA ASP A 58 9.68 1.24 -3.13
C ASP A 58 10.24 2.62 -3.50
N THR A 59 9.36 3.62 -3.63
CA THR A 59 9.75 5.01 -3.92
C THR A 59 10.54 5.61 -2.76
N ALA A 60 10.11 5.36 -1.52
CA ALA A 60 10.81 5.82 -0.33
C ALA A 60 12.19 5.15 -0.20
N GLU A 61 12.27 3.85 -0.44
CA GLU A 61 13.52 3.08 -0.42
C GLU A 61 14.50 3.59 -1.48
N LEU A 62 14.04 3.85 -2.71
CA LEU A 62 14.87 4.42 -3.77
C LEU A 62 15.42 5.79 -3.36
N ARG A 63 14.59 6.64 -2.75
CA ARG A 63 15.01 7.96 -2.26
C ARG A 63 16.06 7.83 -1.15
N VAL A 64 15.88 6.89 -0.23
CA VAL A 64 16.87 6.60 0.81
C VAL A 64 18.20 6.16 0.19
N LYS A 65 18.17 5.20 -0.75
CA LYS A 65 19.37 4.72 -1.47
C LYS A 65 20.12 5.86 -2.15
N GLN A 66 19.42 6.75 -2.85
CA GLN A 66 20.02 7.91 -3.51
C GLN A 66 20.72 8.85 -2.51
N ILE A 67 20.12 9.08 -1.34
CA ILE A 67 20.75 9.91 -0.29
C ILE A 67 22.01 9.23 0.26
N SER A 68 21.98 7.91 0.43
CA SER A 68 23.11 7.12 0.91
C SER A 68 24.27 7.07 -0.08
N GLU A 69 23.99 6.83 -1.36
CA GLU A 69 25.01 6.82 -2.43
C GLU A 69 25.66 8.19 -2.63
N ASN A 70 24.92 9.27 -2.34
CA ASN A 70 25.44 10.64 -2.32
C ASN A 70 26.27 10.98 -1.05
N GLY A 71 26.54 9.99 -0.18
CA GLY A 71 27.46 10.11 0.96
C GLY A 71 26.90 10.85 2.18
N LEU A 72 25.57 11.02 2.26
CA LEU A 72 24.95 11.79 3.34
C LEU A 72 24.52 10.93 4.54
N VAL A 73 24.25 9.64 4.37
CA VAL A 73 23.89 8.69 5.45
C VAL A 73 24.24 7.26 5.03
N ASP A 74 25.07 6.52 5.79
CA ASP A 74 25.26 5.08 5.56
C ASP A 74 24.32 4.27 6.47
N PHE A 75 23.21 3.78 5.91
CA PHE A 75 22.25 2.94 6.64
C PHE A 75 22.74 1.50 6.84
N LYS A 76 23.87 1.12 6.22
CA LYS A 76 24.42 -0.23 6.30
C LYS A 76 25.15 -0.51 7.62
N GLU A 77 25.40 0.51 8.43
CA GLU A 77 26.09 0.39 9.73
C GLU A 77 25.14 0.21 10.93
N MET A 78 23.82 0.10 10.72
CA MET A 78 22.83 -0.03 11.81
C MET A 78 22.45 -1.48 12.17
N GLU A 79 23.16 -2.49 11.65
CA GLU A 79 23.01 -3.92 12.04
C GLU A 79 23.95 -4.34 13.17
#